data_AF-A4A2Z9-F1
#
_entry.id   AF-A4A2Z9-F1
#
_cell.length_a   1.000
_cell.length_b   1.000
_cell.length_c   1.000
_cell.angle_alpha   90.00
_cell.angle_beta   90.00
_cell.angle_gamma   90.00
#
_symmetry.space_group_name_H-M   'P 1'
#
loop_
_entity.id
_entity.type
_entity.pdbx_description
1 polymer ?
#
loop_
_entity_poly.entity_id
_entity_poly.type
_entity_poly.pdbx_seq_one_letter_code
_entity_poly.pdbx_strand_id
1 'polypeptide(L)'
;MNHRTLNVIINRHAAQSPRRHSDPIGETIRQIADLLQQGRADKALHLLRPNKRHHDARLVNARGVCQMRLGLIDQAVSTYRTLVLEPVGMFLAVRRSLPDAYKTNLATALLLKGEVSAGEEVLDEIENQDYPTVGDLRKVIAVWRQELSLWEKIEDQLGVTPYHPVTLPFKPGELA
;
A
#
# COMPACT_ATOMS: atom_id res chain seq x y z
N MET A 1 6.94 72.33 33.17
CA MET A 1 7.42 72.51 31.78
C MET A 1 8.41 71.40 31.49
N ASN A 2 8.38 70.54 30.47
CA ASN A 2 7.49 70.21 29.35
C ASN A 2 7.85 68.76 28.96
N HIS A 3 6.87 67.86 28.91
CA HIS A 3 6.39 67.12 27.72
C HIS A 3 7.33 66.07 27.07
N ARG A 4 6.85 64.81 27.09
CA ARG A 4 6.75 63.79 26.02
C ARG A 4 8.02 63.57 25.15
N THR A 5 8.50 62.34 24.92
CA THR A 5 7.81 61.38 24.05
C THR A 5 8.45 59.98 24.15
N LEU A 6 7.55 58.99 24.17
CA LEU A 6 7.75 57.56 23.97
C LEU A 6 8.75 57.19 22.87
N ASN A 7 9.56 56.15 23.11
CA ASN A 7 9.81 55.12 22.10
C ASN A 7 10.15 53.79 22.78
N VAL A 8 9.07 53.10 23.12
CA VAL A 8 9.01 51.67 23.37
C VAL A 8 9.34 50.98 22.05
N ILE A 9 10.63 50.69 21.81
CA ILE A 9 11.04 49.79 20.74
C ILE A 9 10.75 48.37 21.23
N ILE A 10 9.53 47.94 20.94
CA ILE A 10 9.10 46.55 21.00
C ILE A 10 10.05 45.75 20.11
N ASN A 11 10.99 45.06 20.75
CA ASN A 11 11.77 44.01 20.12
C ASN A 11 10.84 42.81 19.91
N ARG A 12 9.95 42.93 18.91
CA ARG A 12 9.23 41.80 18.30
C ARG A 12 10.28 40.96 17.58
N HIS A 13 10.98 40.12 18.32
CA HIS A 13 11.40 38.85 17.74
C HIS A 13 10.12 38.09 17.42
N ALA A 14 9.63 38.34 16.20
CA ALA A 14 8.67 37.49 15.53
C ALA A 14 9.18 36.06 15.69
N ALA A 15 8.47 35.26 16.48
CA ALA A 15 8.52 33.83 16.40
C ALA A 15 8.23 33.48 14.94
N GLN A 16 9.28 33.25 14.17
CA GLN A 16 9.16 32.68 12.84
C GLN A 16 8.65 31.26 13.08
N SER A 17 7.33 31.09 13.03
CA SER A 17 6.72 29.77 12.94
C SER A 17 7.40 29.03 11.79
N PRO A 18 7.87 27.79 11.98
CA PRO A 18 8.55 27.06 10.92
C PRO A 18 7.58 26.95 9.74
N ARG A 19 7.99 27.45 8.58
CA ARG A 19 7.24 27.31 7.33
C ARG A 19 7.03 25.81 7.08
N ARG A 20 5.84 25.29 7.41
CA ARG A 20 5.44 23.93 7.03
C ARG A 20 5.65 23.80 5.53
N HIS A 21 6.69 23.08 5.12
CA HIS A 21 6.83 22.68 3.73
C HIS A 21 5.61 21.81 3.42
N SER A 22 4.75 22.29 2.53
CA SER A 22 3.60 21.50 2.07
C SER A 22 4.14 20.27 1.36
N ASP A 23 3.94 19.07 1.90
CA ASP A 23 4.18 17.81 1.20
C ASP A 23 3.02 17.59 0.22
N PRO A 24 3.18 17.91 -1.08
CA PRO A 24 2.06 17.87 -2.00
C PRO A 24 1.67 16.41 -2.33
N ILE A 25 2.60 15.46 -2.13
CA ILE A 25 2.33 14.03 -2.29
C ILE A 25 1.49 13.56 -1.11
N GLY A 26 1.85 13.94 0.12
CA GLY A 26 1.03 13.69 1.31
C GLY A 26 -0.39 14.26 1.22
N GLU A 27 -0.56 15.45 0.63
CA GLU A 27 -1.89 16.01 0.34
C GLU A 27 -2.66 15.16 -0.69
N THR A 28 -1.99 14.74 -1.76
CA THR A 28 -2.59 13.86 -2.78
C THR A 28 -3.02 12.53 -2.18
N ILE A 29 -2.18 11.92 -1.33
CA ILE A 29 -2.48 10.66 -0.64
C ILE A 29 -3.68 10.81 0.28
N ARG A 30 -3.81 11.93 1.01
CA ARG A 30 -5.01 12.22 1.82
C ARG A 30 -6.28 12.31 0.99
N GLN A 31 -6.24 13.01 -0.15
CA GLN A 31 -7.38 13.09 -1.07
C GLN A 31 -7.77 11.72 -1.64
N ILE A 32 -6.78 10.88 -1.95
CA ILE A 32 -7.00 9.50 -2.38
C ILE A 32 -7.65 8.70 -1.24
N ALA A 33 -7.16 8.82 -0.01
CA ALA A 33 -7.70 8.13 1.15
C ALA A 33 -9.20 8.47 1.34
N ASP A 34 -9.57 9.74 1.27
CA ASP A 34 -10.95 10.19 1.40
C ASP A 34 -11.86 9.59 0.31
N LEU A 35 -11.39 9.58 -0.95
CA LEU A 35 -12.12 8.96 -2.05
C LEU A 35 -12.27 7.45 -1.87
N LEU A 36 -11.22 6.77 -1.40
CA LEU A 36 -11.22 5.35 -1.13
C LEU A 36 -12.16 4.97 0.02
N GLN A 37 -12.26 5.79 1.07
CA GLN A 37 -13.24 5.62 2.14
C GLN A 37 -14.68 5.73 1.62
N GLN A 38 -14.92 6.65 0.68
CA GLN A 38 -16.21 6.84 0.00
C GLN A 38 -16.52 5.76 -1.06
N GLY A 39 -15.65 4.75 -1.25
CA GLY A 39 -15.82 3.73 -2.29
C GLY A 39 -15.58 4.21 -3.72
N ARG A 40 -14.99 5.39 -3.90
CA ARG A 40 -14.77 6.06 -5.19
C ARG A 40 -13.35 5.79 -5.72
N ALA A 41 -12.99 4.52 -5.84
CA ALA A 41 -11.66 4.08 -6.27
C ALA A 41 -11.34 4.49 -7.72
N ASP A 42 -12.35 4.60 -8.58
CA ASP A 42 -12.27 5.10 -9.94
C ASP A 42 -11.75 6.54 -9.99
N LYS A 43 -12.29 7.42 -9.14
CA LYS A 43 -11.90 8.82 -9.08
C LYS A 43 -10.56 9.00 -8.39
N ALA A 44 -10.26 8.17 -7.39
CA ALA A 44 -8.94 8.12 -6.77
C ALA A 44 -7.86 7.75 -7.80
N LEU A 45 -8.11 6.73 -8.62
CA LEU A 45 -7.21 6.35 -9.71
C LEU A 45 -7.04 7.47 -10.75
N HIS A 46 -8.09 8.24 -11.01
CA HIS A 46 -8.02 9.38 -11.92
C HIS A 46 -7.10 10.51 -11.39
N LEU A 47 -6.96 10.69 -10.08
CA LEU A 47 -5.98 11.63 -9.50
C LEU A 47 -4.54 11.19 -9.74
N LEU A 48 -4.32 9.88 -9.94
CA LEU A 48 -3.01 9.26 -10.17
C LEU A 48 -2.60 9.19 -11.65
N ARG A 49 -3.34 9.87 -12.54
CA ARG A 49 -3.00 9.99 -13.96
C ARG A 49 -1.56 10.52 -14.13
N PRO A 50 -0.88 10.17 -15.24
CA PRO A 50 0.54 10.45 -15.42
C PRO A 50 0.87 11.92 -15.15
N ASN A 51 1.67 12.14 -14.11
CA ASN A 51 2.26 13.43 -13.78
C ASN A 51 3.77 13.22 -13.59
N LYS A 52 4.53 14.31 -13.42
CA LYS A 52 6.00 14.24 -13.27
C LYS A 52 6.48 13.42 -12.05
N ARG A 53 5.58 12.99 -11.16
CA ARG A 53 5.87 12.29 -9.90
C ARG A 53 5.34 10.85 -9.86
N HIS A 54 4.92 10.30 -11.00
CA HIS A 54 4.29 8.98 -11.07
C HIS A 54 5.18 7.80 -10.59
N HIS A 55 6.49 8.03 -10.42
CA HIS A 55 7.46 7.08 -9.85
C HIS A 55 7.57 7.13 -8.31
N ASP A 56 6.94 8.10 -7.63
CA ASP A 56 6.96 8.15 -6.17
C ASP A 56 6.27 6.90 -5.58
N ALA A 57 6.97 6.20 -4.68
CA ALA A 57 6.51 4.93 -4.13
C ALA A 57 5.13 5.01 -3.45
N ARG A 58 4.78 6.14 -2.81
CA ARG A 58 3.46 6.35 -2.20
C ARG A 58 2.36 6.40 -3.27
N LEU A 59 2.63 7.08 -4.39
CA LEU A 59 1.68 7.19 -5.50
C LEU A 59 1.55 5.87 -6.27
N VAL A 60 2.63 5.10 -6.40
CA VAL A 60 2.60 3.76 -7.00
C VAL A 60 1.82 2.79 -6.11
N ASN A 61 2.04 2.82 -4.80
CA ASN A 61 1.25 2.04 -3.84
C ASN A 61 -0.25 2.40 -3.92
N ALA A 62 -0.58 3.70 -3.87
CA ALA A 62 -1.95 4.16 -4.00
C ALA A 62 -2.63 3.71 -5.30
N ARG A 63 -1.88 3.65 -6.41
CA ARG A 63 -2.38 3.12 -7.69
C ARG A 63 -2.77 1.66 -7.57
N GLY A 64 -1.91 0.83 -6.98
CA GLY A 64 -2.17 -0.58 -6.74
C GLY A 64 -3.41 -0.79 -5.86
N VAL A 65 -3.59 -0.01 -4.79
CA VAL A 65 -4.78 -0.07 -3.94
C VAL A 65 -6.06 0.25 -4.74
N CYS A 66 -6.02 1.31 -5.55
CA CYS A 66 -7.17 1.67 -6.39
C CYS A 66 -7.50 0.55 -7.40
N GLN A 67 -6.48 -0.04 -8.02
CA GLN A 67 -6.65 -1.15 -8.96
C GLN A 67 -7.26 -2.38 -8.30
N MET A 68 -6.78 -2.80 -7.13
CA MET A 68 -7.39 -3.91 -6.38
C MET A 68 -8.86 -3.65 -6.07
N ARG A 69 -9.20 -2.44 -5.59
CA ARG A 69 -10.58 -2.08 -5.24
C ARG A 69 -11.52 -1.94 -6.44
N LEU A 70 -10.97 -1.82 -7.65
CA LEU A 70 -11.71 -1.83 -8.91
C LEU A 70 -11.77 -3.22 -9.57
N GLY A 71 -11.19 -4.26 -8.95
CA GLY A 71 -11.10 -5.59 -9.54
C GLY A 71 -10.08 -5.69 -10.70
N LEU A 72 -9.21 -4.69 -10.87
CA LEU A 72 -8.15 -4.68 -11.89
C LEU A 72 -6.92 -5.44 -11.39
N ILE A 73 -7.11 -6.71 -11.04
CA ILE A 73 -6.16 -7.50 -10.25
C ILE A 73 -4.81 -7.67 -10.96
N ASP A 74 -4.80 -7.98 -12.27
CA ASP A 74 -3.56 -8.11 -13.03
C ASP A 74 -2.72 -6.82 -13.04
N GLN A 75 -3.40 -5.67 -13.16
CA GLN A 75 -2.73 -4.38 -13.15
C GLN A 75 -2.16 -4.05 -11.76
N ALA A 76 -2.87 -4.44 -10.70
CA ALA A 76 -2.40 -4.29 -9.32
C ALA A 76 -1.14 -5.14 -9.10
N VAL A 77 -1.16 -6.42 -9.50
CA VAL A 77 0.02 -7.31 -9.38
C VAL A 77 1.20 -6.76 -10.16
N SER A 78 0.99 -6.31 -11.41
CA SER A 78 2.05 -5.68 -12.20
C SER A 78 2.64 -4.44 -11.50
N THR A 79 1.76 -3.55 -11.02
CA THR A 79 2.16 -2.34 -10.28
C THR A 79 3.00 -2.70 -9.06
N TYR A 80 2.54 -3.64 -8.23
CA TYR A 80 3.25 -4.01 -7.02
C TYR A 80 4.54 -4.79 -7.27
N ARG A 81 4.62 -5.66 -8.29
CA ARG A 81 5.88 -6.31 -8.65
C ARG A 81 6.97 -5.29 -8.99
N THR A 82 6.62 -4.23 -9.73
CA THR A 82 7.59 -3.16 -10.06
C THR A 82 8.00 -2.32 -8.85
N LEU A 83 7.11 -2.16 -7.88
CA LEU A 83 7.34 -1.39 -6.67
C LEU A 83 8.15 -2.17 -5.63
N VAL A 84 7.69 -3.38 -5.31
CA VAL A 84 8.09 -4.17 -4.15
C VAL A 84 9.23 -5.11 -4.45
N LEU A 85 9.35 -5.61 -5.68
CA LEU A 85 10.45 -6.50 -6.04
C LEU A 85 11.65 -5.71 -6.56
N GLU A 86 12.85 -6.16 -6.21
CA GLU A 86 14.10 -5.70 -6.79
C GLU A 86 14.95 -6.87 -7.30
N PRO A 87 15.75 -6.65 -8.37
CA PRO A 87 16.73 -7.63 -8.80
C PRO A 87 17.83 -7.81 -7.76
N VAL A 88 18.10 -9.07 -7.38
CA VAL A 88 19.24 -9.47 -6.54
C VAL A 88 19.96 -10.61 -7.26
N GLY A 89 20.99 -10.27 -8.02
CA GLY A 89 21.68 -11.22 -8.90
C GLY A 89 20.77 -11.70 -10.03
N MET A 90 20.51 -13.01 -10.10
CA MET A 90 19.63 -13.62 -11.10
C MET A 90 18.17 -13.78 -10.62
N PHE A 91 17.86 -13.35 -9.39
CA PHE A 91 16.55 -13.55 -8.76
C PHE A 91 15.87 -12.20 -8.47
N LEU A 92 14.57 -12.25 -8.19
CA LEU A 92 13.82 -11.13 -7.62
C LEU A 92 13.64 -11.37 -6.13
N ALA A 93 13.80 -10.32 -5.32
CA ALA A 93 13.58 -10.36 -3.88
C ALA A 93 12.69 -9.19 -3.45
N VAL A 94 12.01 -9.31 -2.30
CA VAL A 94 11.24 -8.21 -1.70
C VAL A 94 12.20 -7.13 -1.17
N ARG A 95 11.96 -5.88 -1.59
CA ARG A 95 12.70 -4.70 -1.12
C ARG A 95 12.51 -4.50 0.38
N ARG A 96 13.59 -4.64 1.13
CA ARG A 96 13.55 -4.50 2.61
C ARG A 96 13.23 -3.08 3.07
N SER A 97 13.68 -2.08 2.32
CA SER A 97 13.55 -0.65 2.67
C SER A 97 12.14 -0.08 2.53
N LEU A 98 11.19 -0.84 1.96
CA LEU A 98 9.81 -0.39 1.81
C LEU A 98 8.98 -0.65 3.07
N PRO A 99 7.96 0.20 3.33
CA PRO A 99 6.97 -0.06 4.37
C PRO A 99 6.31 -1.43 4.18
N ASP A 100 6.03 -2.12 5.29
CA ASP A 100 5.40 -3.45 5.25
C ASP A 100 4.01 -3.41 4.61
N ALA A 101 3.28 -2.29 4.76
CA ALA A 101 2.03 -2.02 4.05
C ALA A 101 2.13 -2.27 2.53
N TYR A 102 3.27 -1.95 1.92
CA TYR A 102 3.43 -2.11 0.46
C TYR A 102 3.65 -3.59 0.10
N LYS A 103 4.38 -4.30 0.95
CA LYS A 103 4.66 -5.74 0.80
C LYS A 103 3.38 -6.55 1.01
N THR A 104 2.60 -6.25 2.06
CA THR A 104 1.29 -6.89 2.29
C THR A 104 0.30 -6.56 1.19
N ASN A 105 0.38 -5.38 0.56
CA ASN A 105 -0.43 -5.07 -0.62
C ASN A 105 -0.06 -5.92 -1.85
N LEU A 106 1.23 -6.21 -2.07
CA LEU A 106 1.65 -7.17 -3.10
C LEU A 106 1.06 -8.56 -2.79
N ALA A 107 1.23 -9.05 -1.56
CA ALA A 107 0.66 -10.33 -1.13
C ALA A 107 -0.86 -10.37 -1.34
N THR A 108 -1.57 -9.30 -0.95
CA THR A 108 -3.01 -9.16 -1.17
C THR A 108 -3.39 -9.26 -2.65
N ALA A 109 -2.65 -8.58 -3.54
CA ALA A 109 -2.91 -8.63 -4.97
C ALA A 109 -2.66 -10.02 -5.56
N LEU A 110 -1.61 -10.72 -5.10
CA LEU A 110 -1.30 -12.10 -5.52
C LEU A 110 -2.40 -13.07 -5.07
N LEU A 111 -2.85 -12.97 -3.82
CA LEU A 111 -3.96 -13.77 -3.29
C LEU A 111 -5.24 -13.56 -4.10
N LEU A 112 -5.61 -12.31 -4.39
CA LEU A 112 -6.78 -11.98 -5.22
C LEU A 112 -6.66 -12.50 -6.66
N LYS A 113 -5.43 -12.67 -7.15
CA LYS A 113 -5.17 -13.27 -8.47
C LYS A 113 -5.25 -14.81 -8.44
N GLY A 114 -5.27 -15.39 -7.25
CA GLY A 114 -5.14 -16.83 -7.02
C GLY A 114 -3.70 -17.30 -6.88
N GLU A 115 -2.68 -16.43 -7.02
CA GLU A 115 -1.27 -16.81 -6.85
C GLU A 115 -0.91 -16.95 -5.35
N VAL A 116 -1.55 -17.88 -4.64
CA VAL A 116 -1.49 -18.03 -3.18
C VAL A 116 -0.08 -18.29 -2.66
N SER A 117 0.64 -19.24 -3.26
CA SER A 117 2.01 -19.57 -2.85
C SER A 117 2.95 -18.37 -2.97
N ALA A 118 2.87 -17.61 -4.06
CA ALA A 118 3.66 -16.38 -4.23
C ALA A 118 3.23 -15.29 -3.22
N GLY A 119 1.95 -15.23 -2.86
CA GLY A 119 1.46 -14.37 -1.80
C GLY A 119 2.07 -14.72 -0.44
N GLU A 120 2.14 -16.00 -0.10
CA GLU A 120 2.78 -16.50 1.12
C GLU A 120 4.28 -16.23 1.16
N GLU A 121 5.00 -16.48 0.07
CA GLU A 121 6.43 -16.18 -0.04
C GLU A 121 6.70 -14.69 0.29
N VAL A 122 5.89 -13.78 -0.24
CA VAL A 122 5.99 -12.35 0.08
C VAL A 122 5.74 -12.08 1.57
N LEU A 123 4.79 -12.77 2.21
CA LEU A 123 4.52 -12.62 3.65
C LEU A 123 5.66 -13.16 4.52
N ASP A 124 6.32 -14.22 4.09
CA ASP A 124 7.46 -14.82 4.79
C ASP A 124 8.72 -13.93 4.67
N GLU A 125 8.82 -13.11 3.63
CA GLU A 125 9.90 -12.11 3.47
C GLU A 125 9.71 -10.82 4.29
N ILE A 126 8.54 -10.60 4.92
CA ILE A 126 8.30 -9.42 5.78
C ILE A 126 9.01 -9.60 7.12
N GLU A 127 9.94 -8.71 7.48
CA GLU A 127 10.68 -8.82 8.75
C GLU A 127 9.77 -8.63 9.98
N ASN A 128 8.80 -7.72 9.90
CA ASN A 128 7.84 -7.47 10.98
C ASN A 128 6.63 -8.40 10.90
N GLN A 129 6.76 -9.60 11.46
CA GLN A 129 5.67 -10.58 11.51
C GLN A 129 4.49 -10.16 12.40
N ASP A 130 4.66 -9.15 13.26
CA ASP A 130 3.59 -8.58 14.09
C ASP A 130 2.78 -7.49 13.37
N TYR A 131 3.11 -7.19 12.10
CA TYR A 131 2.31 -6.25 11.30
C TYR A 131 0.88 -6.79 11.13
N PRO A 132 -0.18 -6.06 11.56
CA PRO A 132 -1.54 -6.62 11.69
C PRO A 132 -2.05 -7.34 10.44
N THR A 133 -1.78 -6.75 9.27
CA THR A 133 -2.24 -7.26 7.97
C THR A 133 -1.57 -8.58 7.58
N VAL A 134 -0.35 -8.86 8.07
CA VAL A 134 0.29 -10.17 7.87
C VAL A 134 -0.54 -11.25 8.56
N GLY A 135 -0.91 -11.02 9.83
CA GLY A 135 -1.75 -11.93 10.58
C GLY A 135 -3.12 -12.14 9.94
N ASP A 136 -3.74 -11.08 9.43
CA ASP A 136 -5.05 -11.17 8.78
C ASP A 136 -4.98 -11.91 7.44
N LEU A 137 -3.94 -11.70 6.63
CA LEU A 137 -3.74 -12.43 5.39
C LEU A 137 -3.42 -13.91 5.64
N ARG A 138 -2.63 -14.23 6.67
CA ARG A 138 -2.39 -15.65 7.05
C ARG A 138 -3.68 -16.35 7.48
N LYS A 139 -4.59 -15.66 8.18
CA LYS A 139 -5.93 -16.20 8.49
C LYS A 139 -6.75 -16.43 7.23
N VAL A 140 -6.74 -15.49 6.28
CA VAL A 140 -7.42 -15.63 4.99
C VAL A 140 -6.93 -16.89 4.26
N ILE A 141 -5.61 -17.08 4.17
CA ILE A 141 -5.02 -18.26 3.53
C ILE A 141 -5.42 -19.55 4.26
N ALA A 142 -5.41 -19.54 5.61
CA ALA A 142 -5.80 -20.69 6.40
C ALA A 142 -7.28 -21.08 6.17
N VAL A 143 -8.19 -20.11 6.11
CA VAL A 143 -9.60 -20.34 5.78
C VAL A 143 -9.75 -20.88 4.37
N TRP A 144 -9.10 -20.24 3.39
CA TRP A 144 -9.10 -20.69 2.00
C TRP A 144 -8.64 -22.15 1.85
N ARG A 145 -7.56 -22.56 2.54
CA ARG A 145 -7.08 -23.95 2.55
C ARG A 145 -8.09 -24.94 3.13
N GLN A 146 -8.91 -24.52 4.09
CA GLN A 146 -9.94 -25.38 4.67
C GLN A 146 -11.10 -25.61 3.70
N GLU A 147 -11.39 -24.63 2.85
CA GLU A 147 -12.44 -24.69 1.82
C GLU A 147 -12.08 -25.56 0.63
N LEU A 148 -10.79 -25.81 0.39
CA LEU A 148 -10.33 -26.69 -0.69
C LEU A 148 -10.84 -28.12 -0.54
N SER A 149 -11.27 -28.71 -1.65
CA SER A 149 -11.53 -30.13 -1.78
C SER A 149 -10.24 -30.94 -1.60
N LEU A 150 -10.39 -32.27 -1.41
CA LEU A 150 -9.23 -33.15 -1.27
C LEU A 150 -8.29 -33.11 -2.48
N TRP A 151 -8.84 -32.94 -3.69
CA TRP A 151 -8.04 -32.85 -4.91
C TRP A 151 -7.30 -31.52 -5.02
N GLU A 152 -7.97 -30.41 -4.72
CA GLU A 152 -7.34 -29.08 -4.71
C GLU A 152 -6.25 -28.94 -3.65
N LYS A 153 -6.40 -29.64 -2.51
CA LYS A 153 -5.33 -29.73 -1.49
C LYS A 153 -4.09 -30.44 -2.01
N ILE A 154 -4.26 -31.46 -2.85
CA ILE A 154 -3.14 -32.16 -3.48
C ILE A 154 -2.49 -31.26 -4.52
N GLU A 155 -3.27 -30.52 -5.32
CA GLU A 155 -2.75 -29.52 -6.26
C GLU A 155 -1.91 -28.47 -5.53
N ASP A 156 -2.44 -27.86 -4.46
CA ASP A 156 -1.74 -26.87 -3.62
C ASP A 156 -0.42 -27.44 -3.06
N GLN A 157 -0.43 -28.68 -2.57
CA GLN A 157 0.77 -29.36 -2.06
C GLN A 157 1.83 -29.62 -3.14
N LEU A 158 1.42 -29.76 -4.41
CA LEU A 158 2.31 -29.94 -5.55
C LEU A 158 2.76 -28.59 -6.16
N GLY A 159 2.37 -27.46 -5.56
CA GLY A 159 2.65 -26.12 -6.08
C GLY A 159 1.80 -25.74 -7.29
N VAL A 160 0.72 -26.48 -7.56
CA VAL A 160 -0.28 -26.13 -8.57
C VAL A 160 -1.36 -25.31 -7.90
N THR A 161 -1.59 -24.10 -8.38
CA THR A 161 -2.66 -23.25 -7.87
C THR A 161 -4.02 -23.83 -8.21
N PRO A 162 -4.85 -24.24 -7.22
CA PRO A 162 -6.18 -24.75 -7.47
C PRO A 162 -7.11 -23.60 -7.94
N TYR A 163 -8.14 -23.94 -8.70
CA TYR A 163 -9.13 -22.97 -9.20
C TYR A 163 -10.18 -22.62 -8.13
N HIS A 164 -9.72 -22.15 -6.96
CA HIS A 164 -10.57 -21.70 -5.87
C HIS A 164 -10.25 -20.23 -5.52
N PRO A 165 -11.16 -19.27 -5.75
CA PRO A 165 -10.89 -17.85 -5.49
C PRO A 165 -10.67 -17.54 -4.00
N VAL A 166 -9.69 -16.69 -3.69
CA VAL A 166 -9.52 -16.16 -2.34
C VAL A 166 -10.52 -15.03 -2.09
N THR A 167 -11.30 -15.14 -1.00
CA THR A 167 -12.22 -14.08 -0.56
C THR A 167 -11.61 -13.32 0.61
N LEU A 168 -11.52 -11.99 0.49
CA LEU A 168 -11.07 -11.13 1.58
C LEU A 168 -12.27 -10.65 2.41
N PRO A 169 -12.25 -10.81 3.76
CA PRO A 169 -13.31 -10.28 4.63
C PRO A 169 -13.19 -8.77 4.88
N PHE A 170 -12.24 -8.10 4.24
CA PHE A 170 -11.94 -6.67 4.37
C PHE A 170 -11.65 -6.03 3.00
N LYS A 171 -11.69 -4.70 2.94
CA LYS A 171 -11.35 -3.95 1.72
C LYS A 171 -9.84 -4.09 1.44
N PRO A 172 -9.42 -4.46 0.23
CA PRO A 172 -8.02 -4.66 -0.07
C PRO A 172 -7.24 -3.35 -0.06
N GLY A 173 -6.00 -3.43 0.43
CA GLY A 173 -4.97 -2.43 0.25
C GLY A 173 -4.94 -1.28 1.28
N GLU A 174 -3.73 -0.95 1.72
CA GLU A 174 -3.39 0.15 2.62
C GLU A 174 -2.52 1.22 1.94
N LEU A 175 -2.70 2.50 2.29
CA LEU A 175 -1.93 3.59 1.67
C LEU A 175 -0.58 3.87 2.36
N ALA A 176 -0.38 3.36 3.58
CA ALA A 176 0.64 3.74 4.57
C ALA A 176 0.45 5.13 5.19
#